data_AF-A0AAP0F5T1-F1
#
_entry.id   AF-A0AAP0F5T1-F1
#
_cell.length_a   1.000
_cell.length_b   1.000
_cell.length_c   1.000
_cell.angle_alpha   90.00
_cell.angle_beta   90.00
_cell.angle_gamma   90.00
#
_symmetry.space_group_name_H-M   'P 1'
#
loop_
_entity.id
_entity.type
_entity.pdbx_description
1 polymer ?
#
loop_
_entity_poly.entity_id
_entity_poly.type
_entity_poly.pdbx_seq_one_letter_code
_entity_poly.pdbx_strand_id
1 'polypeptide(L)' 'MSQDECVEALEKHASIQPLVTLTVWKELMKENEAFFHAYSHGIHPSYASQY' A
#
# COMPACT_ATOMS: atom_id res chain seq x y z
N MET A 1 2.92 4.58 1.67
CA MET A 1 2.24 4.52 0.37
C MET A 1 0.87 3.91 0.62
N SER A 2 -0.19 4.64 0.34
CA SER A 2 -1.56 4.12 0.47
C SER A 2 -1.90 3.21 -0.71
N GLN A 3 -2.99 2.46 -0.58
CA GLN A 3 -3.52 1.66 -1.69
C GLN A 3 -3.91 2.55 -2.88
N ASP A 4 -4.54 3.70 -2.62
CA ASP A 4 -4.99 4.63 -3.66
C ASP A 4 -3.80 5.25 -4.42
N GLU A 5 -2.74 5.65 -3.70
CA GLU A 5 -1.49 6.14 -4.32
C GLU A 5 -0.86 5.08 -5.23
N CYS A 6 -0.92 3.81 -4.82
CA CYS A 6 -0.40 2.69 -5.61
C CYS A 6 -1.24 2.48 -6.89
N VAL A 7 -2.57 2.53 -6.76
CA VAL A 7 -3.49 2.41 -7.89
C VAL A 7 -3.27 3.53 -8.91
N GLU A 8 -3.22 4.78 -8.45
CA GLU A 8 -3.01 5.94 -9.32
C GLU A 8 -1.65 5.87 -10.03
N ALA A 9 -0.59 5.52 -9.31
CA ALA A 9 0.76 5.43 -9.87
C ALA A 9 0.85 4.34 -10.95
N LEU A 10 0.29 3.15 -10.71
CA LEU A 10 0.35 2.04 -11.66
C LEU A 10 -0.56 2.25 -12.87
N GLU A 11 -1.71 2.88 -12.69
CA GLU A 11 -2.56 3.28 -13.82
C GLU A 11 -1.83 4.31 -14.69
N LYS A 12 -1.30 5.37 -14.09
CA LYS A 12 -0.68 6.48 -14.83
C LYS A 12 0.66 6.12 -15.48
N HIS A 13 1.51 5.38 -14.77
CA HIS A 13 2.89 5.14 -15.19
C HIS A 13 3.10 3.80 -15.87
N ALA A 14 2.20 2.83 -15.67
CA ALA A 14 2.31 1.50 -16.25
C ALA A 14 1.08 1.07 -17.07
N SER A 15 0.05 1.92 -17.19
CA SER A 15 -1.21 1.60 -17.88
C SER A 15 -1.87 0.32 -17.36
N ILE A 16 -1.66 0.01 -16.08
CA ILE A 16 -2.29 -1.14 -15.41
C ILE A 16 -3.70 -0.74 -14.99
N GLN A 17 -4.69 -1.54 -15.38
CA GLN A 17 -6.08 -1.28 -14.99
C GLN A 17 -6.22 -1.29 -13.45
N PRO A 18 -6.92 -0.32 -12.85
CA PRO A 18 -7.11 -0.25 -11.40
C PRO A 18 -7.60 -1.56 -10.77
N LEU A 19 -8.50 -2.28 -11.45
CA LEU A 19 -9.03 -3.56 -10.98
C LEU A 19 -7.93 -4.63 -10.79
N VAL A 20 -6.91 -4.65 -11.65
CA VAL A 20 -5.79 -5.58 -11.53
C VAL A 20 -4.98 -5.26 -10.27
N THR A 21 -4.62 -3.99 -10.06
CA THR A 21 -3.90 -3.54 -8.87
C THR A 21 -4.67 -3.84 -7.58
N LEU A 22 -5.97 -3.56 -7.56
CA LEU A 22 -6.84 -3.84 -6.40
C LEU A 22 -6.92 -5.33 -6.09
N THR A 23 -7.01 -6.17 -7.13
CA THR A 23 -7.08 -7.63 -6.97
C THR A 23 -5.78 -8.16 -6.39
N VAL A 24 -4.64 -7.79 -6.96
CA VAL A 24 -3.31 -8.20 -6.47
C VAL A 24 -3.08 -7.71 -5.04
N TRP A 25 -3.40 -6.44 -4.76
CA TRP A 25 -3.27 -5.87 -3.42
C TRP A 25 -4.06 -6.67 -2.37
N LYS A 26 -5.30 -7.06 -2.70
CA LYS A 26 -6.15 -7.85 -1.80
C LYS A 26 -5.56 -9.23 -1.51
N GLU A 27 -5.03 -9.94 -2.51
CA GLU A 27 -4.41 -11.25 -2.29
C GLU A 27 -3.10 -11.13 -1.52
N LEU A 28 -2.27 -10.12 -1.81
CA LEU A 28 -1.06 -9.83 -1.05
C LEU A 28 -1.35 -9.55 0.43
N MET A 29 -2.43 -8.83 0.74
CA MET A 29 -2.85 -8.59 2.13
C MET A 29 -3.20 -9.88 2.86
N LYS A 30 -3.92 -10.81 2.21
CA LYS A 30 -4.27 -12.11 2.82
C LYS A 30 -3.06 -13.00 3.03
N GLU A 31 -2.13 -13.03 2.07
CA GLU A 31 -0.93 -13.86 2.15
C GLU A 31 0.10 -13.30 3.14
N ASN A 32 0.07 -11.99 3.39
CA ASN A 32 1.10 -11.28 4.16
C ASN A 32 0.49 -10.40 5.26
N GLU A 33 -0.53 -10.90 5.98
CA GLU A 33 -1.28 -10.11 6.98
C GLU A 33 -0.38 -9.43 8.01
N ALA A 34 0.62 -10.15 8.55
CA ALA A 34 1.55 -9.59 9.54
C ALA A 34 2.41 -8.44 8.98
N PHE A 35 2.82 -8.54 7.71
CA PHE A 35 3.54 -7.47 7.03
C PHE A 35 2.64 -6.25 6.84
N PHE A 36 1.43 -6.44 6.31
CA PHE A 36 0.51 -5.32 6.08
C PHE A 36 0.02 -4.66 7.37
N HIS A 37 -0.08 -5.43 8.46
CA HIS A 37 -0.29 -4.89 9.80
C HIS A 37 0.88 -4.02 10.22
N ALA A 38 2.13 -4.50 10.18
CA ALA A 38 3.29 -3.67 10.53
C ALA A 38 3.45 -2.45 9.59
N TYR A 39 3.21 -2.64 8.30
CA TYR A 39 3.27 -1.61 7.28
C TYR A 39 2.29 -0.48 7.55
N SER A 40 1.04 -0.78 7.89
CA SER A 40 0.02 0.24 8.21
C SER A 40 0.35 1.00 9.50
N HIS A 41 0.96 0.35 10.49
CA HIS A 41 1.41 0.99 11.73
C HIS A 41 2.68 1.85 11.53
N GLY A 42 3.54 1.48 10.58
CA GLY A 42 4.70 2.28 10.16
C GLY A 42 4.34 3.57 9.41
N ILE A 43 3.08 3.76 9.02
CA ILE A 43 2.55 5.03 8.48
C ILE A 43 2.20 6.02 9.62
N HIS A 44 2.48 5.69 10.89
CA HIS A 44 2.45 6.66 11.96
C HIS A 44 3.72 7.54 11.94
N PRO A 45 3.62 8.89 12.00
CA PRO A 45 4.78 9.80 11.94
C PRO A 45 5.57 9.82 13.27
N SER A 46 6.02 8.67 13.78
CA SER A 46 6.76 8.58 15.05
C SER A 46 8.26 8.84 14.92
N TYR A 47 8.69 9.68 13.98
CA TYR A 47 9.98 10.38 14.10
C TYR A 47 9.83 11.89 14.36
N ALA A 48 8.60 12.41 14.44
CA ALA A 48 8.35 13.81 14.76
C ALA A 48 8.04 14.04 16.25
N SER A 49 8.83 13.48 17.18
CA SER A 49 8.86 13.98 18.57
C SER A 49 10.03 13.48 19.44
N GLN A 50 11.20 13.17 18.87
CA GLN A 50 12.42 13.03 19.66
C GLN A 50 13.53 13.80 18.98
N TYR A 51 13.59 15.11 19.24
CA TYR A 51 14.73 15.96 19.60
C TYR A 51 14.34 17.44 19.47
#